data_AF-A0A965PM14-F1
#
_entry.id   AF-A0A965PM14-F1
#
_cell.length_a   1.000
_cell.length_b   1.000
_cell.length_c   1.000
_cell.angle_alpha   90.00
_cell.angle_beta   90.00
_cell.angle_gamma   90.00
#
_symmetry.space_group_name_H-M   'P 1'
#
loop_
_entity.id
_entity.type
_entity.pdbx_description
1 polymer ?
#
loop_
_entity_poly.entity_id
_entity_poly.type
_entity_poly.pdbx_seq_one_letter_code
_entity_poly.pdbx_strand_id
1 'polypeptide(L)' 'MTKQELIDKAGSRKALAELLGISLAAISQWTVVPKARMWQLKDLRPEWFNP' A
#
# COMPACT_ATOMS: atom_id res chain seq x y z
N MET A 1 -10.36 2.11 0.41
CA MET A 1 -9.14 1.39 0.01
C MET A 1 -8.75 0.37 1.08
N THR A 2 -8.85 -0.89 0.69
CA THR A 2 -8.46 -2.07 1.43
C THR A 2 -7.01 -2.43 1.13
N LYS A 3 -6.46 -3.34 1.94
CA LYS A 3 -5.13 -3.94 1.67
C LYS A 3 -5.08 -4.59 0.29
N GLN A 4 -6.14 -5.29 -0.12
CA GLN A 4 -6.17 -6.00 -1.40
C GLN A 4 -6.17 -5.02 -2.58
N GLU A 5 -7.00 -3.97 -2.53
CA GLU A 5 -7.00 -2.93 -3.58
C GLU A 5 -5.63 -2.27 -3.76
N LEU A 6 -4.89 -2.06 -2.66
CA LEU A 6 -3.52 -1.53 -2.72
C LEU A 6 -2.54 -2.51 -3.35
N ILE A 7 -2.68 -3.79 -3.06
CA ILE A 7 -1.87 -4.84 -3.66
C ILE A 7 -2.14 -4.93 -5.16
N ASP A 8 -3.41 -4.83 -5.56
CA ASP A 8 -3.82 -4.92 -6.95
C ASP A 8 -3.36 -3.70 -7.75
N LYS A 9 -3.49 -2.49 -7.19
CA LYS A 9 -2.96 -1.26 -7.80
C LYS A 9 -1.42 -1.25 -7.88
N ALA A 10 -0.75 -1.83 -6.89
CA ALA A 10 0.70 -2.03 -6.93
C ALA A 10 1.13 -3.15 -7.90
N GLY A 11 0.18 -3.98 -8.36
CA GLY A 11 0.41 -5.20 -9.16
C GLY A 11 0.84 -6.42 -8.34
N SER A 12 1.48 -6.24 -7.18
CA SER A 12 1.79 -7.34 -6.25
C SER A 12 2.08 -6.87 -4.83
N ARG A 13 2.02 -7.80 -3.87
CA ARG A 13 2.46 -7.54 -2.48
C ARG A 13 3.93 -7.12 -2.42
N LYS A 14 4.78 -7.67 -3.29
CA LYS A 14 6.22 -7.35 -3.36
C LYS A 14 6.44 -5.92 -3.82
N ALA A 15 5.78 -5.53 -4.91
CA ALA A 15 5.83 -4.16 -5.42
C ALA A 15 5.33 -3.15 -4.39
N LEU A 16 4.26 -3.47 -3.65
CA LEU A 16 3.77 -2.60 -2.58
C LEU A 16 4.78 -2.47 -1.42
N ALA A 17 5.50 -3.54 -1.08
CA ALA A 17 6.51 -3.53 -0.03
C ALA A 17 7.73 -2.71 -0.43
N GLU A 18 8.19 -2.88 -1.68
CA GLU A 18 9.30 -2.11 -2.26
C GLU A 18 8.95 -0.63 -2.33
N LEU A 19 7.74 -0.27 -2.77
CA LEU A 19 7.26 1.11 -2.83
C LEU A 19 7.27 1.79 -1.45
N LEU A 20 6.93 1.05 -0.40
CA LEU A 20 6.83 1.56 0.97
C LEU A 20 8.11 1.41 1.79
N GLY A 21 9.14 0.76 1.23
CA GLY A 21 10.38 0.44 1.93
C GLY A 21 10.17 -0.47 3.15
N ILE A 22 9.24 -1.43 3.07
CA ILE A 22 8.92 -2.36 4.17
C ILE A 22 8.99 -3.82 3.72
N SER A 23 8.98 -4.73 4.70
CA SER A 23 8.93 -6.15 4.43
C SER A 23 7.54 -6.63 4.00
N LEU A 24 7.53 -7.71 3.21
CA LEU A 24 6.31 -8.45 2.84
C LEU A 24 5.51 -8.93 4.06
N ALA A 25 6.22 -9.29 5.14
CA ALA A 25 5.62 -9.71 6.39
C ALA A 25 4.83 -8.58 7.05
N ALA A 26 5.36 -7.34 7.02
CA ALA A 26 4.66 -6.17 7.56
C ALA A 26 3.33 -5.93 6.84
N ILE A 27 3.29 -6.06 5.50
CA ILE A 27 2.03 -5.96 4.73
C ILE A 27 1.06 -7.09 5.09
N SER A 28 1.58 -8.30 5.27
CA SER A 28 0.76 -9.47 5.58
C SER A 28 0.05 -9.33 6.93
N GLN A 29 0.72 -8.71 7.90
CA GLN A 29 0.19 -8.43 9.24
C GLN A 29 -0.88 -7.32 9.28
N TRP A 30 -1.07 -6.55 8.22
CA TRP A 30 -2.12 -5.52 8.22
C TRP A 30 -3.51 -6.16 8.24
N THR A 31 -4.20 -5.98 9.36
CA THR A 31 -5.66 -6.17 9.48
C THR A 31 -6.40 -5.02 8.81
N VAL A 32 -5.93 -3.79 9.05
CA VAL A 32 -6.33 -2.55 8.38
C VAL A 32 -5.06 -1.81 7.98
N VAL A 33 -5.09 -1.12 6.83
CA VAL A 33 -3.95 -0.34 6.36
C VAL A 33 -3.73 0.85 7.33
N PRO A 34 -2.55 0.96 7.97
CA PRO A 34 -2.29 2.06 8.89
C PRO A 34 -2.44 3.43 8.21
N LYS A 35 -3.08 4.39 8.87
CA LYS A 35 -3.32 5.75 8.30
C LYS A 35 -2.03 6.40 7.80
N ALA A 36 -0.93 6.26 8.54
CA ALA A 36 0.38 6.78 8.13
C ALA A 36 0.86 6.21 6.79
N ARG A 37 0.66 4.90 6.55
CA ARG A 37 0.98 4.27 5.27
C ARG A 37 0.06 4.74 4.16
N MET A 38 -1.21 4.98 4.47
CA MET A 38 -2.14 5.53 3.49
C MET A 38 -1.75 6.96 3.06
N TRP A 39 -1.30 7.81 3.99
CA TRP A 39 -0.74 9.12 3.65
C TRP A 39 0.52 9.01 2.80
N GLN A 40 1.44 8.12 3.16
CA GLN A 40 2.64 7.86 2.37
C GLN A 40 2.29 7.40 0.95
N LEU A 41 1.27 6.55 0.78
CA LEU A 41 0.81 6.10 -0.53
C LEU A 41 0.15 7.22 -1.33
N LYS A 42 -0.57 8.14 -0.68
CA LYS A 42 -1.14 9.31 -1.34
C LYS A 42 -0.07 10.27 -1.86
N ASP A 43 1.06 10.37 -1.16
CA ASP A 43 2.20 11.19 -1.56
C ASP A 43 2.97 10.54 -2.73
N LEU A 44 3.23 9.22 -2.65
CA LEU A 44 3.99 8.48 -3.66
C LEU A 44 3.18 8.15 -4.93
N ARG A 45 1.89 7.89 -4.77
CA ARG A 45 0.96 7.44 -5.82
C ARG A 45 -0.40 8.14 -5.70
N PRO A 46 -0.47 9.47 -5.84
CA PRO A 46 -1.72 10.22 -5.77
C PRO A 46 -2.77 9.71 -6.77
N GLU A 47 -2.34 9.21 -7.93
CA GLU A 47 -3.19 8.64 -8.98
C GLU A 47 -4.01 7.40 -8.53
N TRP A 48 -3.62 6.74 -7.43
CA TRP A 48 -4.40 5.64 -6.88
C TRP A 48 -5.65 6.09 -6.13
N PHE A 49 -5.65 7.35 -5.70
CA PHE A 49 -6.66 7.93 -4.81
C PHE A 49 -7.47 9.04 -5.47
N ASN A 50 -7.12 9.46 -6.69
CA ASN A 50 -7.91 10.40 -7.48
C ASN A 50 -8.92 9.63 -8.35
N PRO A 51 -10.18 10.08 -8.44
CA PRO A 51 -11.22 9.45 -9.26
C PRO A 51 -10.96 9.59 -10.76
#